data_AF-C4GJQ4-F1
#
_entry.id   AF-C4GJQ4-F1
#
_cell.length_a   1.000
_cell.length_b   1.000
_cell.length_c   1.000
_cell.angle_alpha   90.00
_cell.angle_beta   90.00
_cell.angle_gamma   90.00
#
_symmetry.space_group_name_H-M   'P 1'
#
loop_
_entity.id
_entity.type
_entity.pdbx_description
1 polymer ?
#
loop_
_entity_poly.entity_id
_entity_poly.type
_entity_poly.pdbx_seq_one_letter_code
_entity_poly.pdbx_strand_id
1 'polypeptide(L)'
;MLAIETQDNEFHDGNGTTELGTILPAWWLNQVQAEILEVVRAGGLTPDKAQRNQMLNALKKLTNDATNPATLSGDTENQTANGATGHTHKIERATDTLAGVVRLIDALNSNDTTAALSAAQGKVLAESKLDGNSGVTLSTNQTITGYKDFAQGLSSGAPIKVQYANDWVGFIANQPAEGKNVFFDAYVRDIPRGGIQVVSDGNGQYSLRFSVTPPGATNADRRISGLSVYNHAVWTNAYGWLHEGFVRSGAGIGQNAGNQVKIGWSGNRLKATVDSTDLGDFVFDGHFASNSFGQNGYQRLPGGLILQWGRLRVQGDGFYRVWMPISFPNANLNAQATISIGGAVQGNNVASAHVAWLENSSIHVGFSENGTFGEQELFWFAIGH
;
A
#
# COMPACT_ATOMS: atom_id res chain seq x y z
N MET A 1 -84.35 -57.28 -17.20
CA MET A 1 -85.65 -57.98 -17.12
C MET A 1 -86.53 -57.66 -18.32
N LEU A 2 -87.32 -58.61 -18.83
CA LEU A 2 -88.28 -58.42 -19.94
C LEU A 2 -89.69 -58.09 -19.38
N ALA A 3 -90.50 -57.39 -20.17
CA ALA A 3 -91.87 -57.03 -19.80
C ALA A 3 -92.82 -58.26 -19.90
N ILE A 4 -93.94 -58.25 -19.18
CA ILE A 4 -94.93 -59.35 -19.20
C ILE A 4 -95.66 -59.39 -20.54
N GLU A 5 -96.03 -60.58 -21.04
CA GLU A 5 -96.67 -60.75 -22.36
C GLU A 5 -98.19 -60.51 -22.31
N THR A 6 -98.60 -59.32 -21.90
CA THR A 6 -99.97 -58.80 -22.08
C THR A 6 -100.01 -57.89 -23.30
N GLN A 7 -101.19 -57.47 -23.75
CA GLN A 7 -101.35 -56.69 -24.97
C GLN A 7 -100.63 -55.33 -24.93
N ASP A 8 -100.46 -54.76 -23.74
CA ASP A 8 -99.73 -53.52 -23.46
C ASP A 8 -98.40 -53.71 -22.71
N ASN A 9 -98.08 -54.95 -22.35
CA ASN A 9 -96.95 -55.36 -21.51
C ASN A 9 -97.01 -54.90 -20.05
N GLU A 10 -98.21 -54.61 -19.51
CA GLU A 10 -98.44 -54.27 -18.11
C GLU A 10 -99.21 -55.37 -17.35
N PHE A 11 -99.20 -55.28 -16.02
CA PHE A 11 -99.99 -56.16 -15.15
C PHE A 11 -101.39 -55.59 -14.94
N HIS A 12 -102.39 -56.44 -15.10
CA HIS A 12 -103.80 -56.12 -14.91
C HIS A 12 -104.38 -56.98 -13.80
N ASP A 13 -105.21 -56.37 -12.96
CA ASP A 13 -105.94 -57.10 -11.92
C ASP A 13 -107.18 -57.77 -12.51
N GLY A 14 -107.53 -58.95 -12.00
CA GLY A 14 -108.78 -59.61 -12.36
C GLY A 14 -109.95 -59.03 -11.60
N ASN A 15 -111.07 -58.77 -12.27
CA ASN A 15 -112.28 -58.24 -11.62
C ASN A 15 -113.23 -59.34 -11.10
N GLY A 16 -112.86 -60.61 -11.29
CA GLY A 16 -113.59 -61.77 -10.76
C GLY A 16 -114.86 -62.15 -11.52
N THR A 17 -115.26 -61.39 -12.55
CA THR A 17 -116.47 -61.68 -13.34
C THR A 17 -116.24 -61.70 -14.85
N THR A 18 -115.57 -60.69 -15.41
CA THR A 18 -115.43 -60.52 -16.88
C THR A 18 -113.99 -60.40 -17.35
N GLU A 19 -113.06 -60.12 -16.44
CA GLU A 19 -111.64 -59.93 -16.75
C GLU A 19 -110.78 -60.80 -15.83
N LEU A 20 -109.94 -61.64 -16.45
CA LEU A 20 -108.96 -62.44 -15.75
C LEU A 20 -107.72 -61.58 -15.50
N GLY A 21 -107.20 -61.61 -14.27
CA GLY A 21 -105.96 -60.92 -13.94
C GLY A 21 -104.77 -61.51 -14.69
N THR A 22 -103.71 -60.72 -14.85
CA THR A 22 -102.50 -61.15 -15.54
C THR A 22 -101.93 -62.40 -14.88
N ILE A 23 -101.96 -63.50 -15.62
CA ILE A 23 -101.37 -64.76 -15.20
C ILE A 23 -99.85 -64.59 -15.27
N LEU A 24 -99.17 -64.83 -14.15
CA LEU A 24 -97.71 -64.76 -14.09
C LEU A 24 -97.11 -66.09 -14.57
N PRO A 25 -96.53 -66.15 -15.78
CA PRO A 25 -95.89 -67.37 -16.26
C PRO A 25 -94.58 -67.59 -15.49
N ALA A 26 -94.20 -68.86 -15.36
CA ALA A 26 -93.01 -69.26 -14.61
C ALA A 26 -91.72 -68.58 -15.14
N TRP A 27 -91.62 -68.33 -16.45
CA TRP A 27 -90.45 -67.68 -17.04
C TRP A 27 -90.22 -66.26 -16.47
N TRP A 28 -91.29 -65.51 -16.21
CA TRP A 28 -91.20 -64.12 -15.75
C TRP A 28 -90.73 -64.06 -14.30
N LEU A 29 -91.34 -64.89 -13.43
CA LEU A 29 -90.93 -65.03 -12.03
C LEU A 29 -89.49 -65.55 -11.90
N ASN A 30 -89.06 -66.47 -12.78
CA ASN A 30 -87.68 -66.95 -12.82
C ASN A 30 -86.69 -65.84 -13.21
N GLN A 31 -87.09 -64.90 -14.08
CA GLN A 31 -86.25 -63.77 -14.46
C GLN A 31 -86.09 -62.75 -13.32
N VAL A 32 -87.16 -62.41 -12.60
CA VAL A 32 -87.07 -61.59 -11.36
C VAL A 32 -86.08 -62.23 -10.40
N GLN A 33 -86.23 -63.54 -10.18
CA GLN A 33 -85.38 -64.29 -9.27
C GLN A 33 -83.91 -64.25 -9.72
N ALA A 34 -83.64 -64.43 -11.02
CA ALA A 34 -82.28 -64.38 -11.55
C ALA A 34 -81.62 -63.01 -11.36
N GLU A 35 -82.32 -61.91 -11.67
CA GLU A 35 -81.82 -60.54 -11.51
C GLU A 35 -81.47 -60.24 -10.04
N ILE A 36 -82.35 -60.63 -9.11
CA ILE A 36 -82.10 -60.46 -7.67
C ILE A 36 -80.92 -61.33 -7.20
N LEU A 37 -80.81 -62.57 -7.70
CA LEU A 37 -79.68 -63.46 -7.39
C LEU A 37 -78.35 -62.91 -7.92
N GLU A 38 -78.34 -62.27 -9.09
CA GLU A 38 -77.13 -61.65 -9.65
C GLU A 38 -76.65 -60.47 -8.80
N VAL A 39 -77.55 -59.64 -8.27
CA VAL A 39 -77.16 -58.59 -7.32
C VAL A 39 -76.51 -59.18 -6.06
N VAL A 40 -77.05 -60.30 -5.55
CA VAL A 40 -76.47 -61.00 -4.38
C VAL A 40 -75.09 -61.55 -4.69
N ARG A 41 -74.91 -62.18 -5.86
CA ARG A 41 -73.62 -62.72 -6.32
C ARG A 41 -72.58 -61.63 -6.59
N ALA A 42 -72.99 -60.52 -7.19
CA ALA A 42 -72.12 -59.36 -7.46
C ALA A 42 -71.58 -58.76 -6.14
N GLY A 43 -72.37 -58.77 -5.07
CA GLY A 43 -71.90 -58.44 -3.71
C GLY A 43 -70.99 -59.49 -3.07
N GLY A 44 -70.55 -60.52 -3.81
CA GLY A 44 -69.68 -61.60 -3.34
C GLY A 44 -70.35 -62.51 -2.30
N LEU A 45 -71.68 -62.67 -2.36
CA LEU A 45 -72.45 -63.53 -1.45
C LEU A 45 -73.01 -64.73 -2.22
N THR A 46 -73.02 -65.90 -1.56
CA THR A 46 -73.69 -67.10 -2.08
C THR A 46 -75.16 -67.08 -1.67
N PRO A 47 -76.12 -67.25 -2.60
CA PRO A 47 -77.53 -67.25 -2.25
C PRO A 47 -77.93 -68.33 -1.24
N ASP A 48 -78.58 -67.94 -0.15
CA ASP A 48 -78.95 -68.83 0.96
C ASP A 48 -80.43 -68.72 1.32
N LYS A 49 -81.22 -69.79 1.12
CA LYS A 49 -82.66 -69.81 1.41
C LYS A 49 -83.01 -69.44 2.86
N ALA A 50 -82.09 -69.59 3.82
CA ALA A 50 -82.32 -69.22 5.22
C ALA A 50 -82.17 -67.71 5.49
N GLN A 51 -81.50 -66.96 4.61
CA GLN A 51 -81.22 -65.53 4.80
C GLN A 51 -82.24 -64.66 4.05
N ARG A 52 -82.90 -63.75 4.76
CA ARG A 52 -83.93 -62.85 4.17
C ARG A 52 -83.42 -61.44 3.83
N ASN A 53 -82.13 -61.14 4.04
CA ASN A 53 -81.53 -59.81 3.86
C ASN A 53 -80.30 -59.82 2.93
N GLN A 54 -80.16 -60.82 2.07
CA GLN A 54 -78.98 -61.03 1.23
C GLN A 54 -78.75 -59.89 0.26
N MET A 55 -79.83 -59.39 -0.36
CA MET A 55 -79.78 -58.25 -1.26
C MET A 55 -79.29 -57.00 -0.53
N LEU A 56 -79.76 -56.76 0.70
CA LEU A 56 -79.28 -55.64 1.52
C LEU A 56 -77.80 -55.77 1.87
N ASN A 57 -77.33 -56.97 2.22
CA ASN A 57 -75.93 -57.21 2.53
C ASN A 57 -75.03 -57.06 1.30
N ALA A 58 -75.51 -57.53 0.13
CA ALA A 58 -74.82 -57.34 -1.14
C ALA A 58 -74.71 -55.86 -1.50
N LEU A 59 -75.81 -55.10 -1.39
CA LEU A 59 -75.81 -53.65 -1.60
C LEU A 59 -74.86 -52.93 -0.64
N LYS A 60 -74.84 -53.30 0.65
CA LYS A 60 -73.88 -52.74 1.62
C LYS A 60 -72.44 -53.02 1.22
N LYS A 61 -72.11 -54.22 0.76
CA LYS A 61 -70.75 -54.54 0.28
C LYS A 61 -70.38 -53.74 -0.99
N LEU A 62 -71.28 -53.73 -1.97
CA LEU A 62 -71.10 -53.00 -3.23
C LEU A 62 -70.97 -51.48 -3.03
N THR A 63 -71.48 -50.94 -1.92
CA THR A 63 -71.42 -49.49 -1.60
C THR A 63 -70.36 -49.11 -0.58
N ASN A 64 -69.86 -50.05 0.24
CA ASN A 64 -68.92 -49.76 1.33
C ASN A 64 -67.42 -49.83 0.96
N ASP A 65 -67.04 -50.19 -0.27
CA ASP A 65 -65.64 -50.14 -0.73
C ASP A 65 -65.03 -48.72 -0.74
N ALA A 66 -65.79 -47.68 -0.34
CA ALA A 66 -65.39 -46.28 -0.44
C ALA A 66 -65.43 -45.45 0.86
N THR A 67 -65.37 -46.03 2.07
CA THR A 67 -65.75 -45.25 3.29
C THR A 67 -64.67 -44.87 4.32
N ASN A 68 -63.37 -44.95 4.05
CA ASN A 68 -62.38 -44.19 4.84
C ASN A 68 -61.18 -43.75 3.97
N PRO A 69 -60.87 -42.44 3.84
CA PRO A 69 -59.64 -42.01 3.20
C PRO A 69 -58.43 -42.51 4.00
N ALA A 70 -57.52 -43.24 3.36
CA ALA A 70 -56.21 -43.56 3.93
C ALA A 70 -55.30 -42.32 3.93
N THR A 71 -54.25 -42.31 4.76
CA THR A 71 -53.22 -41.26 4.72
C THR A 71 -52.58 -41.22 3.32
N LEU A 72 -52.63 -40.06 2.64
CA LEU A 72 -51.86 -39.81 1.42
C LEU A 72 -50.41 -39.43 1.78
N SER A 73 -49.45 -40.12 1.18
CA SER A 73 -48.00 -39.93 1.33
C SER A 73 -47.32 -40.10 -0.03
N GLY A 74 -46.01 -39.82 -0.11
CA GLY A 74 -45.23 -40.06 -1.33
C GLY A 74 -45.12 -41.53 -1.75
N ASP A 75 -45.51 -42.45 -0.86
CA ASP A 75 -45.54 -43.90 -1.12
C ASP A 75 -46.98 -44.42 -1.33
N THR A 76 -47.98 -43.52 -1.38
CA THR A 76 -49.36 -43.91 -1.66
C THR A 76 -49.50 -44.29 -3.12
N GLU A 77 -49.79 -45.56 -3.37
CA GLU A 77 -50.08 -46.06 -4.71
C GLU A 77 -51.56 -45.89 -5.07
N ASN A 78 -51.83 -45.85 -6.37
CA ASN A 78 -53.19 -45.69 -6.86
C ASN A 78 -54.01 -46.96 -6.61
N GLN A 79 -55.23 -46.83 -6.07
CA GLN A 79 -56.15 -47.96 -5.99
C GLN A 79 -56.85 -48.12 -7.35
N THR A 80 -56.53 -49.19 -8.07
CA THR A 80 -57.30 -49.61 -9.24
C THR A 80 -58.61 -50.25 -8.77
N ALA A 81 -59.62 -49.43 -8.49
CA ALA A 81 -60.98 -49.93 -8.41
C ALA A 81 -61.36 -50.52 -9.78
N ASN A 82 -61.44 -51.85 -9.83
CA ASN A 82 -62.06 -52.68 -10.86
C ASN A 82 -62.15 -52.07 -12.27
N GLY A 83 -61.05 -52.10 -13.04
CA GLY A 83 -61.06 -51.80 -14.47
C GLY A 83 -61.38 -50.33 -14.84
N ALA A 84 -60.34 -49.57 -15.18
CA ALA A 84 -60.37 -48.28 -15.88
C ALA A 84 -61.15 -47.09 -15.28
N THR A 85 -61.93 -47.24 -14.20
CA THR A 85 -62.72 -46.14 -13.62
C THR A 85 -62.41 -45.99 -12.12
N GLY A 86 -61.47 -45.09 -11.79
CA GLY A 86 -61.08 -44.78 -10.41
C GLY A 86 -60.71 -43.29 -10.23
N HIS A 87 -60.46 -42.86 -8.99
CA HIS A 87 -59.95 -41.53 -8.64
C HIS A 87 -58.50 -41.65 -8.11
N THR A 88 -57.70 -40.59 -8.23
CA THR A 88 -56.25 -40.63 -7.93
C THR A 88 -55.97 -40.32 -6.46
N HIS A 89 -55.13 -41.15 -5.82
CA HIS A 89 -54.62 -40.93 -4.45
C HIS A 89 -53.09 -40.79 -4.36
N LYS A 90 -52.37 -40.85 -5.49
CA LYS A 90 -50.91 -40.77 -5.51
C LYS A 90 -50.44 -39.33 -5.61
N ILE A 91 -49.50 -38.96 -4.74
CA ILE A 91 -48.68 -37.74 -4.89
C ILE A 91 -47.25 -38.23 -5.09
N GLU A 92 -46.62 -37.83 -6.20
CA GLU A 92 -45.26 -38.29 -6.52
C GLU A 92 -44.22 -37.68 -5.56
N ARG A 93 -43.12 -38.39 -5.34
CA ARG A 93 -41.94 -37.82 -4.67
C ARG A 93 -41.28 -36.83 -5.63
N ALA A 94 -40.87 -35.68 -5.11
CA ALA A 94 -40.21 -34.69 -5.95
C ALA A 94 -38.85 -35.22 -6.44
N THR A 95 -38.52 -34.93 -7.70
CA THR A 95 -37.19 -35.08 -8.27
C THR A 95 -36.67 -33.71 -8.73
N ASP A 96 -35.52 -33.67 -9.40
CA ASP A 96 -35.01 -32.46 -10.06
C ASP A 96 -35.90 -31.96 -11.22
N THR A 97 -36.82 -32.80 -11.69
CA THR A 97 -37.63 -32.58 -12.89
C THR A 97 -39.13 -32.80 -12.68
N LEU A 98 -39.51 -33.43 -11.57
CA LEU A 98 -40.89 -33.79 -11.23
C LEU A 98 -41.32 -33.10 -9.94
N ALA A 99 -42.42 -32.34 -9.99
CA ALA A 99 -43.01 -31.74 -8.80
C ALA A 99 -43.60 -32.83 -7.90
N GLY A 100 -43.42 -32.72 -6.58
CA GLY A 100 -43.87 -33.72 -5.64
C GLY A 100 -43.66 -33.32 -4.18
N VAL A 101 -43.84 -34.28 -3.26
CA VAL A 101 -43.52 -34.08 -1.84
C VAL A 101 -42.00 -34.14 -1.60
N VAL A 102 -41.46 -33.13 -0.91
CA VAL A 102 -40.04 -33.03 -0.51
C VAL A 102 -39.86 -33.19 1.00
N ARG A 103 -38.71 -33.72 1.43
CA ARG A 103 -38.31 -33.76 2.84
C ARG A 103 -37.55 -32.48 3.22
N LEU A 104 -37.75 -31.97 4.44
CA LEU A 104 -36.93 -30.87 4.97
C LEU A 104 -35.60 -31.40 5.53
N ILE A 105 -34.49 -30.75 5.18
CA ILE A 105 -33.15 -31.01 5.73
C ILE A 105 -32.71 -29.84 6.62
N ASP A 106 -32.29 -30.18 7.84
CA ASP A 106 -31.74 -29.22 8.81
C ASP A 106 -30.21 -29.30 8.90
N ALA A 107 -29.55 -29.24 7.75
CA ALA A 107 -28.09 -29.18 7.63
C ALA A 107 -27.67 -28.46 6.33
N LEU A 108 -26.47 -27.87 6.32
CA LEU A 108 -25.89 -27.16 5.17
C LEU A 108 -24.84 -27.96 4.38
N ASN A 109 -24.70 -29.25 4.67
CA ASN A 109 -23.71 -30.15 4.05
C ASN A 109 -24.35 -31.20 3.12
N SER A 110 -25.63 -31.07 2.79
CA SER A 110 -26.34 -31.98 1.90
C SER A 110 -26.34 -31.48 0.46
N ASN A 111 -26.21 -32.40 -0.49
CA ASN A 111 -26.42 -32.20 -1.92
C ASN A 111 -27.64 -33.00 -2.45
N ASP A 112 -28.52 -33.46 -1.55
CA ASP A 112 -29.75 -34.19 -1.89
C ASP A 112 -30.65 -33.33 -2.79
N THR A 113 -30.90 -33.79 -4.01
CA THR A 113 -31.72 -33.11 -5.02
C THR A 113 -33.23 -33.25 -4.78
N THR A 114 -33.64 -34.07 -3.80
CA THR A 114 -35.05 -34.39 -3.50
C THR A 114 -35.52 -33.81 -2.16
N ALA A 115 -34.75 -32.88 -1.60
CA ALA A 115 -35.00 -32.27 -0.30
C ALA A 115 -34.99 -30.74 -0.35
N ALA A 116 -35.78 -30.12 0.52
CA ALA A 116 -35.81 -28.68 0.73
C ALA A 116 -35.03 -28.28 1.98
N LEU A 117 -34.45 -27.08 1.96
CA LEU A 117 -33.75 -26.51 3.09
C LEU A 117 -34.74 -26.16 4.22
N SER A 118 -34.39 -26.46 5.48
CA SER A 118 -35.18 -26.00 6.62
C SER A 118 -35.14 -24.47 6.72
N ALA A 119 -36.18 -23.85 7.32
CA ALA A 119 -36.18 -22.41 7.58
C ALA A 119 -35.01 -21.99 8.50
N ALA A 120 -34.64 -22.84 9.46
CA ALA A 120 -33.51 -22.61 10.36
C ALA A 120 -32.19 -22.51 9.57
N GLN A 121 -31.90 -23.47 8.68
CA GLN A 121 -30.69 -23.40 7.87
C GLN A 121 -30.74 -22.32 6.79
N GLY A 122 -31.94 -21.99 6.28
CA GLY A 122 -32.11 -20.84 5.38
C GLY A 122 -31.66 -19.53 6.03
N LYS A 123 -31.99 -19.34 7.30
CA LYS A 123 -31.49 -18.21 8.11
C LYS A 123 -29.97 -18.29 8.31
N VAL A 124 -29.43 -19.43 8.73
CA VAL A 124 -27.97 -19.61 8.91
C VAL A 124 -27.21 -19.33 7.62
N LEU A 125 -27.69 -19.82 6.48
CA LEU A 125 -27.08 -19.55 5.17
C LEU A 125 -27.11 -18.05 4.83
N ALA A 126 -28.22 -17.38 5.10
CA ALA A 126 -28.34 -15.93 4.86
C ALA A 126 -27.39 -15.12 5.75
N GLU A 127 -27.26 -15.50 7.03
CA GLU A 127 -26.39 -14.82 8.00
C GLU A 127 -24.90 -15.15 7.80
N SER A 128 -24.58 -16.34 7.29
CA SER A 128 -23.20 -16.78 7.02
C SER A 128 -22.65 -16.30 5.69
N LYS A 129 -23.51 -15.88 4.76
CA LYS A 129 -23.08 -15.23 3.53
C LYS A 129 -22.62 -13.80 3.88
N LEU A 130 -21.43 -13.45 3.42
CA LEU A 130 -21.01 -12.05 3.35
C LEU A 130 -21.98 -11.35 2.41
N ASP A 131 -22.91 -10.54 2.94
CA ASP A 131 -23.69 -9.65 2.09
C ASP A 131 -22.74 -8.57 1.52
N GLY A 132 -23.07 -8.01 0.35
CA GLY A 132 -22.20 -7.04 -0.33
C GLY A 132 -21.96 -5.73 0.46
N ASN A 133 -22.56 -5.59 1.65
CA ASN A 133 -22.48 -4.44 2.53
C ASN A 133 -21.74 -4.73 3.85
N SER A 134 -21.47 -5.99 4.19
CA SER A 134 -20.76 -6.37 5.41
C SER A 134 -19.26 -6.37 5.17
N GLY A 135 -18.53 -5.60 5.99
CA GLY A 135 -17.07 -5.61 5.97
C GLY A 135 -16.53 -7.02 6.25
N VAL A 136 -15.43 -7.38 5.59
CA VAL A 136 -14.71 -8.62 5.88
C VAL A 136 -14.09 -8.48 7.28
N THR A 137 -14.68 -9.15 8.27
CA THR A 137 -14.09 -9.24 9.61
C THR A 137 -13.22 -10.48 9.66
N LEU A 138 -11.90 -10.29 9.76
CA LEU A 138 -10.98 -11.38 10.02
C LEU A 138 -10.76 -11.52 11.53
N SER A 139 -10.99 -12.72 12.03
CA SER A 139 -10.70 -13.13 13.40
C SER A 139 -9.30 -13.74 13.52
N THR A 140 -8.92 -14.20 14.71
CA THR A 140 -7.55 -14.62 15.07
C THR A 140 -6.92 -15.59 14.05
N ASN A 141 -5.73 -15.24 13.53
CA ASN A 141 -4.89 -16.05 12.63
C ASN A 141 -5.55 -16.51 11.31
N GLN A 142 -6.38 -15.66 10.69
CA GLN A 142 -6.98 -15.98 9.38
C GLN A 142 -6.08 -15.54 8.22
N THR A 143 -5.90 -16.45 7.25
CA THR A 143 -5.14 -16.19 6.01
C THR A 143 -6.07 -15.80 4.88
N ILE A 144 -5.78 -14.67 4.22
CA ILE A 144 -6.41 -14.35 2.94
C ILE A 144 -5.54 -14.89 1.80
N THR A 145 -6.07 -15.78 0.97
CA THR A 145 -5.36 -16.36 -0.18
C THR A 145 -5.74 -15.68 -1.50
N GLY A 146 -4.79 -15.59 -2.44
CA GLY A 146 -4.99 -15.01 -3.77
C GLY A 146 -5.08 -13.47 -3.80
N TYR A 147 -5.23 -12.90 -5.01
CA TYR A 147 -5.36 -11.46 -5.20
C TYR A 147 -6.62 -10.89 -4.56
N LYS A 148 -6.53 -9.66 -4.06
CA LYS A 148 -7.65 -8.94 -3.45
C LYS A 148 -7.61 -7.50 -3.93
N ASP A 149 -8.68 -7.11 -4.62
CA ASP A 149 -8.88 -5.76 -5.13
C ASP A 149 -10.10 -5.15 -4.43
N PHE A 150 -9.99 -3.90 -4.01
CA PHE A 150 -11.17 -3.14 -3.62
C PHE A 150 -11.94 -2.77 -4.90
N ALA A 151 -12.99 -3.53 -5.23
CA ALA A 151 -13.73 -3.36 -6.49
C ALA A 151 -14.32 -1.95 -6.71
N GLN A 152 -14.63 -1.24 -5.62
CA GLN A 152 -15.09 0.16 -5.63
C GLN A 152 -14.00 1.15 -5.21
N GLY A 153 -12.76 0.69 -5.06
CA GLY A 153 -11.66 1.45 -4.49
C GLY A 153 -11.92 1.85 -3.03
N LEU A 154 -11.10 2.78 -2.55
CA LEU A 154 -11.37 3.54 -1.33
C LEU A 154 -12.01 4.87 -1.75
N SER A 155 -13.04 5.32 -1.05
CA SER A 155 -13.60 6.66 -1.29
C SER A 155 -12.50 7.72 -1.16
N SER A 156 -12.57 8.79 -1.96
CA SER A 156 -11.58 9.88 -1.90
C SER A 156 -11.36 10.34 -0.46
N GLY A 157 -10.10 10.35 -0.01
CA GLY A 157 -9.74 10.72 1.35
C GLY A 157 -9.93 9.65 2.43
N ALA A 158 -10.41 8.43 2.10
CA ALA A 158 -10.47 7.32 3.05
C ALA A 158 -9.15 6.54 3.06
N PRO A 159 -8.37 6.58 4.17
CA PRO A 159 -7.19 5.76 4.31
C PRO A 159 -7.55 4.33 4.74
N ILE A 160 -6.62 3.40 4.54
CA ILE A 160 -6.63 2.14 5.30
C ILE A 160 -6.20 2.48 6.73
N LYS A 161 -7.14 2.40 7.68
CA LYS A 161 -6.86 2.61 9.11
C LYS A 161 -6.42 1.29 9.74
N VAL A 162 -5.25 1.28 10.38
CA VAL A 162 -4.81 0.17 11.22
C VAL A 162 -4.81 0.61 12.68
N GLN A 163 -5.42 -0.19 13.55
CA GLN A 163 -5.48 0.09 14.99
C GLN A 163 -4.31 -0.59 15.70
N TYR A 164 -3.66 0.14 16.60
CA TYR A 164 -2.57 -0.38 17.42
C TYR A 164 -3.14 -1.32 18.49
N ALA A 165 -2.63 -2.56 18.53
CA ALA A 165 -2.86 -3.49 19.62
C ALA A 165 -1.72 -3.47 20.66
N ASN A 166 -0.56 -2.92 20.28
CA ASN A 166 0.63 -2.68 21.09
C ASN A 166 1.39 -1.48 20.50
N ASP A 167 2.62 -1.21 20.91
CA ASP A 167 3.42 -0.06 20.43
C ASP A 167 3.71 -0.09 18.92
N TRP A 168 3.55 -1.25 18.26
CA TRP A 168 3.90 -1.49 16.88
C TRP A 168 2.71 -1.96 16.04
N VAL A 169 2.59 -1.38 14.86
CA VAL A 169 1.70 -1.83 13.79
C VAL A 169 2.50 -1.81 12.49
N GLY A 170 2.31 -2.81 11.64
CA GLY A 170 3.13 -2.91 10.44
C GLY A 170 2.62 -3.90 9.42
N PHE A 171 3.30 -3.88 8.28
CA PHE A 171 3.13 -4.84 7.18
C PHE A 171 4.38 -5.71 7.10
N ILE A 172 4.19 -7.02 6.93
CA ILE A 172 5.29 -7.98 6.76
C ILE A 172 5.12 -8.65 5.40
N ALA A 173 6.10 -8.45 4.52
CA ALA A 173 6.28 -9.25 3.32
C ALA A 173 7.29 -10.37 3.61
N ASN A 174 6.79 -11.56 3.95
CA ASN A 174 7.64 -12.72 4.21
C ASN A 174 7.98 -13.43 2.89
N GLN A 175 9.17 -13.15 2.35
CA GLN A 175 9.62 -13.70 1.08
C GLN A 175 10.24 -15.09 1.31
N PRO A 176 9.87 -16.12 0.53
CA PRO A 176 10.34 -17.49 0.77
C PRO A 176 11.82 -17.71 0.45
N ALA A 177 12.47 -16.76 -0.22
CA ALA A 177 13.88 -16.81 -0.60
C ALA A 177 14.46 -15.38 -0.70
N GLU A 178 15.78 -15.27 -0.60
CA GLU A 178 16.52 -14.02 -0.83
C GLU A 178 16.33 -13.49 -2.26
N GLY A 179 16.61 -12.20 -2.47
CA GLY A 179 16.56 -11.58 -3.80
C GLY A 179 15.21 -11.00 -4.21
N LYS A 180 14.21 -11.02 -3.32
CA LYS A 180 12.87 -10.49 -3.60
C LYS A 180 12.71 -9.06 -3.09
N ASN A 181 11.99 -8.23 -3.84
CA ASN A 181 11.79 -6.81 -3.56
C ASN A 181 10.37 -6.55 -3.03
N VAL A 182 10.19 -5.42 -2.35
CA VAL A 182 8.89 -4.94 -1.87
C VAL A 182 8.73 -3.48 -2.29
N PHE A 183 7.52 -3.07 -2.67
CA PHE A 183 7.26 -1.70 -3.09
C PHE A 183 5.93 -1.17 -2.56
N PHE A 184 5.86 0.15 -2.39
CA PHE A 184 4.67 0.95 -2.15
C PHE A 184 4.65 2.06 -3.20
N ASP A 185 3.89 1.85 -4.27
CA ASP A 185 3.96 2.65 -5.48
C ASP A 185 2.62 3.32 -5.79
N ALA A 186 2.67 4.58 -6.20
CA ALA A 186 1.53 5.31 -6.74
C ALA A 186 1.44 5.08 -8.26
N TYR A 187 0.23 4.83 -8.77
CA TYR A 187 -0.03 4.60 -10.20
C TYR A 187 -1.05 5.59 -10.75
N VAL A 188 -0.93 5.92 -12.04
CA VAL A 188 -1.97 6.63 -12.81
C VAL A 188 -2.11 5.93 -14.16
N ARG A 189 -3.27 5.31 -14.41
CA ARG A 189 -3.58 4.51 -15.61
C ARG A 189 -2.54 3.39 -15.82
N ASP A 190 -2.31 2.58 -14.78
CA ASP A 190 -1.35 1.47 -14.75
C ASP A 190 0.11 1.84 -15.02
N ILE A 191 0.42 3.13 -14.99
CA ILE A 191 1.79 3.64 -15.10
C ILE A 191 2.21 4.17 -13.73
N PRO A 192 3.30 3.65 -13.15
CA PRO A 192 3.76 4.09 -11.84
C PRO A 192 4.34 5.51 -11.89
N ARG A 193 4.19 6.25 -10.79
CA ARG A 193 4.51 7.69 -10.68
C ARG A 193 5.48 8.04 -9.57
N GLY A 194 5.71 7.12 -8.65
CA GLY A 194 6.65 7.30 -7.55
C GLY A 194 6.34 6.28 -6.49
N GLY A 195 7.23 6.16 -5.51
CA GLY A 195 7.03 5.21 -4.43
C GLY A 195 8.27 4.96 -3.60
N ILE A 196 8.13 3.97 -2.72
CA ILE A 196 9.18 3.52 -1.82
C ILE A 196 9.39 2.04 -2.06
N GLN A 197 10.66 1.63 -2.20
CA GLN A 197 11.03 0.27 -2.51
C GLN A 197 12.10 -0.24 -1.54
N VAL A 198 11.96 -1.50 -1.13
CA VAL A 198 13.03 -2.31 -0.53
C VAL A 198 13.57 -3.20 -1.64
N VAL A 199 14.83 -3.00 -2.01
CA VAL A 199 15.44 -3.67 -3.17
C VAL A 199 16.62 -4.51 -2.74
N SER A 200 16.64 -5.78 -3.13
CA SER A 200 17.80 -6.65 -2.99
C SER A 200 18.92 -6.18 -3.90
N ASP A 201 20.09 -5.93 -3.32
CA ASP A 201 21.32 -5.61 -4.03
C ASP A 201 22.23 -6.85 -4.22
N GLY A 202 21.76 -8.03 -3.77
CA GLY A 202 22.50 -9.29 -3.80
C GLY A 202 23.30 -9.54 -2.52
N ASN A 203 23.77 -10.78 -2.33
CA ASN A 203 24.55 -11.20 -1.15
C ASN A 203 23.88 -10.85 0.20
N GLY A 204 22.55 -10.96 0.28
CA GLY A 204 21.78 -10.60 1.47
C GLY A 204 21.64 -9.10 1.75
N GLN A 205 22.22 -8.21 0.93
CA GLN A 205 22.09 -6.77 1.08
C GLN A 205 20.76 -6.25 0.51
N TYR A 206 20.15 -5.31 1.23
CA TYR A 206 18.97 -4.58 0.80
C TYR A 206 19.14 -3.07 0.95
N SER A 207 18.65 -2.31 -0.02
CA SER A 207 18.59 -0.85 0.02
C SER A 207 17.15 -0.36 0.10
N LEU A 208 16.98 0.81 0.74
CA LEU A 208 15.73 1.57 0.68
C LEU A 208 15.85 2.61 -0.43
N ARG A 209 14.89 2.62 -1.37
CA ARG A 209 14.91 3.51 -2.53
C ARG A 209 13.61 4.29 -2.62
N PHE A 210 13.73 5.59 -2.82
CA PHE A 210 12.63 6.51 -3.06
C PHE A 210 12.63 6.87 -4.54
N SER A 211 11.57 6.51 -5.25
CA SER A 211 11.43 6.74 -6.67
C SER A 211 10.65 8.01 -6.94
N VAL A 212 11.16 8.85 -7.84
CA VAL A 212 10.54 10.10 -8.29
C VAL A 212 10.34 10.08 -9.81
N THR A 213 9.33 10.78 -10.33
CA THR A 213 9.09 10.87 -11.79
C THR A 213 9.41 12.28 -12.30
N PRO A 214 10.38 12.44 -13.21
CA PRO A 214 10.67 13.73 -13.82
C PRO A 214 9.54 14.21 -14.76
N PRO A 215 9.45 15.52 -15.07
CA PRO A 215 8.49 16.05 -16.05
C PRO A 215 8.64 15.43 -17.43
N GLY A 216 7.55 15.16 -18.14
CA GLY A 216 7.57 14.60 -19.51
C GLY A 216 6.37 13.68 -19.81
N ALA A 217 6.55 12.77 -20.78
CA ALA A 217 5.48 11.90 -21.28
C ALA A 217 4.76 11.11 -20.18
N THR A 218 3.44 10.97 -20.31
CA THR A 218 2.58 10.34 -19.28
C THR A 218 2.20 8.90 -19.60
N ASN A 219 2.67 8.34 -20.72
CA ASN A 219 2.28 7.03 -21.25
C ASN A 219 3.34 5.92 -21.04
N ALA A 220 4.37 6.16 -20.22
CA ALA A 220 5.40 5.19 -19.89
C ALA A 220 5.91 5.38 -18.45
N ASP A 221 6.46 4.32 -17.84
CA ASP A 221 7.22 4.45 -16.59
C ASP A 221 8.49 5.25 -16.87
N ARG A 222 8.70 6.30 -16.08
CA ARG A 222 9.83 7.22 -16.16
C ARG A 222 10.42 7.50 -14.79
N ARG A 223 10.11 6.66 -13.80
CA ARG A 223 10.64 6.82 -12.47
C ARG A 223 12.15 6.64 -12.47
N ILE A 224 12.80 7.46 -11.68
CA ILE A 224 14.22 7.37 -11.37
C ILE A 224 14.36 7.25 -9.86
N SER A 225 15.48 6.68 -9.40
CA SER A 225 15.85 6.77 -7.99
C SER A 225 16.14 8.24 -7.66
N GLY A 226 15.36 8.82 -6.76
CA GLY A 226 15.59 10.16 -6.20
C GLY A 226 16.57 10.11 -5.04
N LEU A 227 16.41 9.12 -4.16
CA LEU A 227 17.23 8.84 -2.99
C LEU A 227 17.37 7.32 -2.82
N SER A 228 18.59 6.85 -2.59
CA SER A 228 18.88 5.47 -2.23
C SER A 228 19.72 5.44 -0.96
N VAL A 229 19.28 4.64 0.01
CA VAL A 229 19.95 4.45 1.29
C VAL A 229 20.49 3.02 1.35
N TYR A 230 21.81 2.91 1.48
CA TYR A 230 22.55 1.68 1.67
C TYR A 230 23.10 1.62 3.10
N ASN A 231 23.62 0.47 3.53
CA ASN A 231 24.27 0.35 4.84
C ASN A 231 25.53 1.22 4.98
N HIS A 232 26.21 1.53 3.87
CA HIS A 232 27.51 2.22 3.85
C HIS A 232 27.47 3.61 3.22
N ALA A 233 26.36 3.99 2.57
CA ALA A 233 26.27 5.22 1.81
C ALA A 233 24.83 5.68 1.58
N VAL A 234 24.70 6.97 1.29
CA VAL A 234 23.46 7.57 0.80
C VAL A 234 23.74 8.23 -0.54
N TRP A 235 22.90 7.92 -1.52
CA TRP A 235 22.99 8.46 -2.88
C TRP A 235 21.72 9.25 -3.20
N THR A 236 21.87 10.37 -3.89
CA THR A 236 20.74 11.17 -4.40
C THR A 236 20.91 11.43 -5.89
N ASN A 237 19.80 11.59 -6.61
CA ASN A 237 19.86 11.90 -8.03
C ASN A 237 20.54 13.24 -8.33
N ALA A 238 20.29 14.23 -7.48
CA ALA A 238 20.78 15.60 -7.67
C ALA A 238 22.27 15.77 -7.35
N TYR A 239 22.79 15.04 -6.35
CA TYR A 239 24.14 15.25 -5.82
C TYR A 239 25.05 14.02 -5.89
N GLY A 240 24.59 12.91 -6.45
CA GLY A 240 25.33 11.66 -6.48
C GLY A 240 25.51 11.06 -5.08
N TRP A 241 26.65 10.44 -4.83
CA TRP A 241 27.00 9.93 -3.51
C TRP A 241 27.30 11.10 -2.57
N LEU A 242 26.52 11.24 -1.49
CA LEU A 242 26.70 12.38 -0.57
C LEU A 242 28.12 12.43 0.00
N HIS A 243 28.78 11.29 0.11
CA HIS A 243 30.13 11.21 0.63
C HIS A 243 31.23 11.66 -0.37
N GLU A 244 30.89 11.98 -1.62
CA GLU A 244 31.78 12.56 -2.64
C GLU A 244 31.61 14.09 -2.73
N GLY A 245 30.38 14.58 -2.57
CA GLY A 245 30.05 16.00 -2.71
C GLY A 245 30.15 16.82 -1.42
N PHE A 246 30.14 16.19 -0.25
CA PHE A 246 30.09 16.87 1.04
C PHE A 246 31.33 16.54 1.90
N VAL A 247 31.74 17.52 2.72
CA VAL A 247 32.82 17.32 3.70
C VAL A 247 32.39 16.24 4.70
N ARG A 248 33.15 15.14 4.77
CA ARG A 248 32.89 14.08 5.75
C ARG A 248 33.32 14.52 7.15
N SER A 249 32.54 14.16 8.16
CA SER A 249 33.03 14.15 9.55
C SER A 249 34.16 13.13 9.67
N GLY A 250 35.24 13.52 10.35
CA GLY A 250 36.50 12.80 10.45
C GLY A 250 36.32 11.30 10.72
N ALA A 251 36.80 10.50 9.77
CA ALA A 251 36.84 9.04 9.81
C ALA A 251 37.78 8.46 8.73
N GLY A 252 38.58 9.31 8.08
CA GLY A 252 39.61 8.86 7.13
C GLY A 252 40.82 8.26 7.85
N ILE A 253 41.79 7.76 7.07
CA ILE A 253 43.05 7.23 7.59
C ILE A 253 43.75 8.32 8.42
N GLY A 254 44.07 8.02 9.68
CA GLY A 254 44.73 8.95 10.59
C GLY A 254 43.83 10.02 11.22
N GLN A 255 42.50 9.90 11.09
CA GLN A 255 41.54 10.80 11.73
C GLN A 255 40.79 10.08 12.86
N ASN A 256 40.49 10.82 13.93
CA ASN A 256 39.63 10.30 15.00
C ASN A 256 38.20 10.18 14.48
N ALA A 257 37.58 9.02 14.74
CA ALA A 257 36.19 8.78 14.37
C ALA A 257 35.25 9.73 15.12
N GLY A 258 34.40 10.44 14.38
CA GLY A 258 33.30 11.22 14.94
C GLY A 258 33.52 12.73 15.01
N ASN A 259 34.73 13.23 14.75
CA ASN A 259 34.99 14.67 14.75
C ASN A 259 34.26 15.36 13.59
N GLN A 260 33.48 16.41 13.88
CA GLN A 260 32.75 17.15 12.85
C GLN A 260 33.58 18.32 12.32
N VAL A 261 33.91 18.29 11.03
CA VAL A 261 34.47 19.45 10.34
C VAL A 261 33.33 20.35 9.89
N LYS A 262 33.32 21.59 10.35
CA LYS A 262 32.29 22.58 10.00
C LYS A 262 32.94 23.76 9.30
N ILE A 263 32.34 24.21 8.20
CA ILE A 263 32.71 25.43 7.48
C ILE A 263 31.50 26.36 7.54
N GLY A 264 31.67 27.57 8.07
CA GLY A 264 30.55 28.48 8.31
C GLY A 264 30.96 29.96 8.36
N TRP A 265 29.96 30.84 8.41
CA TRP A 265 30.16 32.29 8.49
C TRP A 265 30.26 32.76 9.95
N SER A 266 31.35 33.45 10.31
CA SER A 266 31.60 33.95 11.68
C SER A 266 30.90 35.27 12.01
N GLY A 267 30.21 35.88 11.05
CA GLY A 267 29.74 37.27 11.11
C GLY A 267 30.65 38.24 10.35
N ASN A 268 31.94 37.90 10.22
CA ASN A 268 32.93 38.70 9.52
C ASN A 268 33.60 37.95 8.37
N ARG A 269 33.88 36.66 8.52
CA ARG A 269 34.64 35.85 7.55
C ARG A 269 34.16 34.39 7.54
N LEU A 270 34.50 33.66 6.47
CA LEU A 270 34.32 32.22 6.42
C LEU A 270 35.33 31.53 7.35
N LYS A 271 34.91 30.51 8.08
CA LYS A 271 35.65 29.92 9.20
C LYS A 271 35.55 28.40 9.25
N ALA A 272 36.60 27.73 9.72
CA ALA A 272 36.63 26.29 9.95
C ALA A 272 36.69 25.95 11.44
N THR A 273 35.92 24.96 11.86
CA THR A 273 36.01 24.39 13.21
C THR A 273 36.03 22.86 13.16
N VAL A 274 36.72 22.23 14.11
CA VAL A 274 36.57 20.80 14.40
C VAL A 274 35.85 20.66 15.73
N ASP A 275 34.64 20.14 15.69
CA ASP A 275 33.71 20.07 16.82
C ASP A 275 33.42 21.44 17.44
N SER A 276 34.08 21.75 18.56
CA SER A 276 34.06 23.03 19.26
C SER A 276 35.38 23.78 19.17
N THR A 277 36.42 23.18 18.57
CA THR A 277 37.73 23.78 18.40
C THR A 277 37.75 24.68 17.17
N ASP A 278 38.12 25.94 17.39
CA ASP A 278 38.30 26.93 16.33
C ASP A 278 39.65 26.73 15.62
N LEU A 279 39.62 26.53 14.30
CA LEU A 279 40.84 26.41 13.48
C LEU A 279 41.20 27.72 12.74
N GLY A 280 40.37 28.76 12.86
CA GLY A 280 40.58 30.06 12.24
C GLY A 280 39.81 30.30 10.95
N ASP A 281 39.99 31.52 10.43
CA ASP A 281 39.30 32.01 9.22
C ASP A 281 39.98 31.54 7.93
N PHE A 282 39.20 31.32 6.88
CA PHE A 282 39.71 31.11 5.53
C PHE A 282 40.31 32.40 4.97
N VAL A 283 41.51 32.29 4.42
CA VAL A 283 42.20 33.38 3.73
C VAL A 283 41.97 33.24 2.22
N PHE A 284 41.58 34.34 1.58
CA PHE A 284 41.29 34.44 0.14
C PHE A 284 41.99 35.69 -0.42
N ASP A 285 42.25 35.73 -1.72
CA ASP A 285 42.98 36.81 -2.40
C ASP A 285 42.43 38.21 -2.13
N GLY A 286 41.10 38.34 -2.00
CA GLY A 286 40.44 39.61 -1.65
C GLY A 286 40.90 40.21 -0.32
N HIS A 287 41.37 39.39 0.63
CA HIS A 287 41.94 39.86 1.90
C HIS A 287 43.33 40.47 1.74
N PHE A 288 43.98 40.24 0.60
CA PHE A 288 45.25 40.83 0.21
C PHE A 288 45.08 41.97 -0.80
N ALA A 289 43.87 42.28 -1.23
CA ALA A 289 43.59 43.28 -2.26
C ALA A 289 43.95 44.72 -1.84
N SER A 290 44.10 44.99 -0.54
CA SER A 290 44.62 46.25 -0.04
C SER A 290 46.15 46.37 -0.12
N ASN A 291 46.88 45.32 -0.51
CA ASN A 291 48.34 45.39 -0.61
C ASN A 291 48.78 46.32 -1.75
N SER A 292 49.90 47.02 -1.55
CA SER A 292 50.51 47.87 -2.57
C SER A 292 51.87 47.32 -2.96
N PHE A 293 52.03 46.87 -4.20
CA PHE A 293 53.32 46.40 -4.72
C PHE A 293 54.11 47.49 -5.46
N GLY A 294 53.76 48.76 -5.22
CA GLY A 294 54.49 49.89 -5.77
C GLY A 294 55.90 50.03 -5.18
N GLN A 295 56.64 51.00 -5.71
CA GLN A 295 58.00 51.34 -5.26
C GLN A 295 58.06 51.60 -3.74
N ASN A 296 57.07 52.33 -3.21
CA ASN A 296 56.81 52.42 -1.77
C ASN A 296 55.54 51.60 -1.50
N GLY A 297 55.73 50.39 -1.00
CA GLY A 297 54.71 49.35 -0.98
C GLY A 297 54.53 48.71 0.38
N TYR A 298 53.49 47.89 0.48
CA TYR A 298 53.22 47.09 1.66
C TYR A 298 52.46 45.81 1.32
N GLN A 299 52.66 44.81 2.16
CA GLN A 299 51.88 43.57 2.17
C GLN A 299 51.43 43.24 3.60
N ARG A 300 50.12 43.11 3.76
CA ARG A 300 49.50 42.55 4.97
C ARG A 300 49.55 41.02 4.88
N LEU A 301 49.85 40.37 5.99
CA LEU A 301 49.96 38.92 6.12
C LEU A 301 48.83 38.37 7.00
N PRO A 302 48.45 37.09 6.83
CA PRO A 302 47.58 36.41 7.79
C PRO A 302 48.19 36.49 9.20
N GLY A 303 47.36 36.75 10.21
CA GLY A 303 47.83 36.96 11.59
C GLY A 303 48.10 38.41 11.96
N GLY A 304 47.96 39.37 11.03
CA GLY A 304 47.97 40.81 11.33
C GLY A 304 49.33 41.50 11.11
N LEU A 305 50.39 40.74 10.84
CA LEU A 305 51.69 41.29 10.49
C LEU A 305 51.65 42.03 9.15
N ILE A 306 52.40 43.11 9.03
CA ILE A 306 52.49 43.99 7.87
C ILE A 306 53.97 44.17 7.55
N LEU A 307 54.32 43.97 6.27
CA LEU A 307 55.62 44.30 5.71
C LEU A 307 55.48 45.57 4.88
N GLN A 308 56.37 46.54 5.07
CA GLN A 308 56.39 47.78 4.27
C GLN A 308 57.80 48.01 3.74
N TRP A 309 57.90 48.57 2.55
CA TRP A 309 59.18 48.89 1.92
C TRP A 309 59.08 50.18 1.13
N GLY A 310 60.25 50.75 0.85
CA GLY A 310 60.33 51.87 -0.04
C GLY A 310 61.75 52.28 -0.35
N ARG A 311 61.86 53.37 -1.10
CA ARG A 311 63.12 54.07 -1.32
C ARG A 311 62.92 55.57 -1.31
N LEU A 312 63.99 56.27 -0.96
CA LEU A 312 64.11 57.71 -1.12
C LEU A 312 65.49 58.06 -1.66
N ARG A 313 65.57 59.27 -2.21
CA ARG A 313 66.81 59.87 -2.65
C ARG A 313 67.41 60.67 -1.50
N VAL A 314 68.69 60.49 -1.26
CA VAL A 314 69.45 61.15 -0.19
C VAL A 314 70.73 61.75 -0.77
N GLN A 315 71.20 62.87 -0.22
CA GLN A 315 72.43 63.51 -0.65
C GLN A 315 73.12 64.19 0.54
N GLY A 316 74.42 63.96 0.69
CA GLY A 316 75.21 64.47 1.81
C GLY A 316 74.77 63.90 3.17
N ASP A 317 75.56 64.21 4.21
CA ASP A 317 75.21 63.87 5.59
C ASP A 317 73.81 64.40 5.94
N GLY A 318 72.90 63.51 6.33
CA GLY A 318 71.51 63.89 6.51
C GLY A 318 70.69 62.91 7.33
N PHE A 319 69.63 63.44 7.92
CA PHE A 319 68.67 62.70 8.72
C PHE A 319 67.26 62.96 8.20
N TYR A 320 66.60 61.91 7.71
CA TYR A 320 65.39 62.02 6.91
C TYR A 320 64.24 61.27 7.58
N ARG A 321 63.07 61.92 7.67
CA ARG A 321 61.83 61.26 8.06
C ARG A 321 61.14 60.69 6.83
N VAL A 322 60.79 59.42 6.88
CA VAL A 322 60.14 58.69 5.79
C VAL A 322 58.76 58.26 6.23
N TRP A 323 57.74 58.80 5.56
CA TRP A 323 56.35 58.38 5.76
C TRP A 323 56.10 57.04 5.09
N MET A 324 55.50 56.11 5.84
CA MET A 324 55.15 54.80 5.33
C MET A 324 53.86 54.84 4.51
N PRO A 325 53.66 53.93 3.54
CA PRO A 325 52.43 53.81 2.78
C PRO A 325 51.17 53.69 3.66
N ILE A 326 51.26 52.94 4.77
CA ILE A 326 50.22 52.86 5.80
C ILE A 326 50.86 52.92 7.20
N SER A 327 50.06 53.27 8.21
CA SER A 327 50.49 53.15 9.60
C SER A 327 50.37 51.71 10.09
N PHE A 328 51.33 51.24 10.89
CA PHE A 328 51.16 50.03 11.70
C PHE A 328 50.10 50.29 12.78
N PRO A 329 48.99 49.53 12.81
CA PRO A 329 47.89 49.76 13.76
C PRO A 329 48.31 49.74 15.24
N ASN A 330 49.27 48.91 15.60
CA ASN A 330 49.73 48.71 16.98
C ASN A 330 51.19 49.14 17.17
N ALA A 331 52.13 48.55 16.43
CA ALA A 331 53.56 48.78 16.64
C ALA A 331 54.41 48.55 15.39
N ASN A 332 55.38 49.43 15.19
CA ASN A 332 56.54 49.20 14.31
C ASN A 332 57.58 48.37 15.08
N LEU A 333 57.73 47.10 14.71
CA LEU A 333 58.60 46.16 15.43
C LEU A 333 60.07 46.30 15.05
N ASN A 334 60.35 46.57 13.78
CA ASN A 334 61.71 46.77 13.28
C ASN A 334 61.69 47.51 11.95
N ALA A 335 62.75 48.27 11.69
CA ALA A 335 63.04 48.73 10.34
C ALA A 335 64.55 48.69 10.06
N GLN A 336 64.87 48.56 8.77
CA GLN A 336 66.22 48.50 8.24
C GLN A 336 66.36 49.49 7.09
N ALA A 337 67.56 50.03 6.93
CA ALA A 337 67.92 50.97 5.89
C ALA A 337 69.19 50.45 5.20
N THR A 338 69.18 50.48 3.87
CA THR A 338 70.28 50.02 3.03
C THR A 338 70.53 51.07 1.96
N ILE A 339 71.77 51.55 1.86
CA ILE A 339 72.17 52.47 0.81
C ILE A 339 72.60 51.70 -0.45
N SER A 340 72.17 52.17 -1.61
CA SER A 340 72.67 51.70 -2.91
C SER A 340 73.54 52.76 -3.54
N ILE A 341 74.76 52.38 -3.91
CA ILE A 341 75.79 53.27 -4.45
C ILE A 341 76.27 52.74 -5.78
N GLY A 342 76.36 53.64 -6.76
CA GLY A 342 76.85 53.33 -8.11
C GLY A 342 78.36 53.12 -8.14
N GLY A 343 78.83 51.96 -7.70
CA GLY A 343 80.24 51.56 -7.74
C GLY A 343 80.84 51.25 -6.38
N ALA A 344 82.15 50.96 -6.35
CA ALA A 344 82.86 50.66 -5.12
C ALA A 344 83.11 51.94 -4.31
N VAL A 345 82.84 51.89 -3.00
CA VAL A 345 83.31 52.91 -2.05
C VAL A 345 84.81 52.66 -1.83
N GLN A 346 85.67 53.54 -2.37
CA GLN A 346 87.13 53.36 -2.42
C GLN A 346 87.87 54.26 -1.42
N GLY A 347 89.05 53.80 -0.99
CA GLY A 347 89.97 54.60 -0.18
C GLY A 347 89.39 54.98 1.19
N ASN A 348 89.42 56.27 1.50
CA ASN A 348 88.90 56.83 2.76
C ASN A 348 87.43 57.25 2.69
N ASN A 349 86.73 56.90 1.60
CA ASN A 349 85.33 57.26 1.45
C ASN A 349 84.45 56.39 2.33
N VAL A 350 83.35 56.96 2.83
CA VAL A 350 82.39 56.27 3.68
C VAL A 350 81.00 56.48 3.11
N ALA A 351 80.17 55.45 3.17
CA ALA A 351 78.74 55.62 3.03
C ALA A 351 78.04 54.61 3.93
N SER A 352 77.19 55.11 4.82
CA SER A 352 76.45 54.31 5.77
C SER A 352 75.01 54.79 5.84
N ALA A 353 74.09 53.84 5.87
CA ALA A 353 72.69 54.08 6.18
C ALA A 353 72.33 53.36 7.46
N HIS A 354 71.49 53.98 8.29
CA HIS A 354 70.93 53.36 9.47
C HIS A 354 69.49 53.81 9.69
N VAL A 355 68.74 53.01 10.44
CA VAL A 355 67.45 53.42 10.99
C VAL A 355 67.66 53.90 12.40
N ALA A 356 67.03 55.02 12.74
CA ALA A 356 67.03 55.58 14.09
C ALA A 356 65.65 55.39 14.75
N TRP A 357 64.78 56.41 14.70
CA TRP A 357 63.49 56.38 15.39
C TRP A 357 62.42 55.62 14.60
N LEU A 358 61.72 54.72 15.31
CA LEU A 358 60.58 53.98 14.81
C LEU A 358 59.29 54.63 15.31
N GLU A 359 58.41 54.99 14.40
CA GLU A 359 57.04 55.37 14.69
C GLU A 359 56.08 54.45 13.92
N ASN A 360 54.80 54.46 14.29
CA ASN A 360 53.81 53.64 13.61
C ASN A 360 53.56 54.09 12.17
N SER A 361 53.68 55.38 11.88
CA SER A 361 53.40 55.98 10.56
C SER A 361 54.66 56.42 9.81
N SER A 362 55.81 56.41 10.45
CA SER A 362 57.07 56.86 9.84
C SER A 362 58.30 56.18 10.46
N ILE A 363 59.40 56.20 9.73
CA ILE A 363 60.73 55.89 10.26
C ILE A 363 61.66 57.06 10.00
N HIS A 364 62.70 57.17 10.83
CA HIS A 364 63.79 58.07 10.56
C HIS A 364 65.01 57.28 10.10
N VAL A 365 65.59 57.72 8.98
CA VAL A 365 66.78 57.12 8.39
C VAL A 365 67.90 58.16 8.35
N GLY A 366 69.08 57.75 8.80
CA GLY A 366 70.29 58.55 8.71
C GLY A 366 71.13 58.07 7.54
N PHE A 367 71.70 59.02 6.79
CA PHE A 367 72.74 58.79 5.81
C PHE A 367 73.98 59.57 6.23
N SER A 368 75.12 58.87 6.31
CA SER A 368 76.42 59.48 6.61
C SER A 368 77.40 59.12 5.53
N GLU A 369 78.12 60.11 5.03
CA GLU A 369 79.01 59.99 3.90
C GLU A 369 80.30 60.79 4.03
N ASN A 370 81.35 60.31 3.38
CA ASN A 370 82.58 61.06 3.20
C ASN A 370 83.12 60.77 1.80
N GLY A 371 83.30 61.80 0.99
CA GLY A 371 83.86 61.67 -0.35
C GLY A 371 82.98 60.95 -1.36
N THR A 372 81.68 60.76 -1.06
CA THR A 372 80.72 60.27 -2.05
C THR A 372 79.91 61.45 -2.62
N PHE A 373 79.87 61.57 -3.95
CA PHE A 373 79.26 62.72 -4.61
C PHE A 373 77.95 62.34 -5.29
N GLY A 374 76.98 63.24 -5.23
CA GLY A 374 75.70 63.10 -5.91
C GLY A 374 74.62 62.39 -5.08
N GLU A 375 73.41 62.36 -5.63
CA GLU A 375 72.23 61.76 -5.02
C GLU A 375 72.33 60.22 -5.04
N GLN A 376 72.09 59.59 -3.90
CA GLN A 376 72.08 58.14 -3.70
C GLN A 376 70.67 57.63 -3.42
N GLU A 377 70.40 56.36 -3.74
CA GLU A 377 69.14 55.71 -3.37
C GLU A 377 69.29 54.96 -2.05
N LEU A 378 68.53 55.39 -1.04
CA LEU A 378 68.36 54.67 0.21
C LEU A 378 67.08 53.84 0.14
N PHE A 379 67.21 52.54 0.34
CA PHE A 379 66.10 51.60 0.49
C PHE A 379 65.81 51.40 1.97
N TRP A 380 64.54 51.19 2.29
CA TRP A 380 64.14 50.85 3.64
C TRP A 380 63.10 49.73 3.62
N PHE A 381 63.10 48.97 4.71
CA PHE A 381 62.13 47.92 4.99
C PHE A 381 61.69 48.05 6.43
N ALA A 382 60.39 47.88 6.69
CA ALA A 382 59.82 47.91 8.03
C ALA A 382 58.82 46.77 8.21
N ILE A 383 58.72 46.27 9.43
CA ILE A 383 57.82 45.18 9.82
C ILE A 383 57.10 45.58 11.12
N GLY A 384 55.79 45.33 11.17
CA GLY A 384 54.95 45.72 12.29
C GLY A 384 53.54 45.16 12.18
N HIS A 385 52.65 45.50 13.10
CA HIS A 385 51.24 45.06 13.09
C HIS A 385 50.33 46.09 13.74
#